data_AF-A0A820AVN9-F1
#
_entry.id   AF-A0A820AVN9-F1
#
_cell.length_a   1.000
_cell.length_b   1.000
_cell.length_c   1.000
_cell.angle_alpha   90.00
_cell.angle_beta   90.00
_cell.angle_gamma   90.00
#
_symmetry.space_group_name_H-M   'P 1'
#
loop_
_entity.id
_entity.type
_entity.pdbx_description
1 polymer ?
#
loop_
_entity_poly.entity_id
_entity_poly.type
_entity_poly.pdbx_seq_one_letter_code
_entity_poly.pdbx_strand_id
1 'polypeptide(L)'
;ISHDFDLAKLSLLDNVQLIKSKTELIDNLLEIEIAYSMLTESNNTIEGNEHPIDVYYKKFKCALEPVDHHSEEFKLIQKYMINTHAKTHDQYILKLRELFKTTCEEESDRFEKFQTLDNHQLLWHGSRTTNFVGIFSQGLCIALPEAPVTGYMFVKGVYFADMVSNSVALGKMYEYYKATNLATSTLSAGTHSTKGCGGSTMPDPKEFYYINDSVLIPMVHGIPSNV
;
A
#
# COMPACT_ATOMS: atom_id res chain seq x y z
N ILE A 1 -24.21 1.42 -9.17
CA ILE A 1 -23.54 2.63 -8.64
C ILE A 1 -24.09 3.83 -9.37
N SER A 2 -24.86 4.67 -8.65
CA SER A 2 -25.39 5.90 -9.22
C SER A 2 -24.25 6.89 -9.46
N HIS A 3 -24.30 7.58 -10.59
CA HIS A 3 -23.35 8.64 -10.95
C HIS A 3 -24.13 9.89 -11.25
N ASP A 4 -23.61 11.04 -10.83
CA ASP A 4 -24.15 12.34 -11.22
C ASP A 4 -23.45 12.80 -12.50
N PHE A 5 -24.22 12.93 -13.57
CA PHE A 5 -23.75 13.44 -14.86
C PHE A 5 -24.44 14.78 -15.21
N ASP A 6 -25.18 15.38 -14.28
CA ASP A 6 -26.08 16.50 -14.53
C ASP A 6 -27.00 16.21 -15.74
N LEU A 7 -26.75 16.88 -16.87
CA LEU A 7 -27.46 16.74 -18.14
C LEU A 7 -26.63 16.02 -19.21
N ALA A 8 -25.39 15.64 -18.89
CA ALA A 8 -24.51 14.96 -19.82
C ALA A 8 -24.93 13.49 -20.03
N LYS A 9 -24.77 13.02 -21.27
CA LYS A 9 -25.01 11.61 -21.59
C LYS A 9 -23.94 10.74 -20.92
N LEU A 10 -24.36 9.59 -20.40
CA LEU A 10 -23.43 8.56 -19.91
C LEU A 10 -22.36 8.24 -20.96
N SER A 11 -21.10 8.39 -20.56
CA SER A 11 -19.95 7.98 -21.35
C SER A 11 -19.85 6.45 -21.39
N LEU A 12 -19.57 5.89 -22.56
CA LEU A 12 -19.32 4.46 -22.71
C LEU A 12 -18.01 4.09 -21.99
N LEU A 13 -18.01 2.94 -21.28
CA LEU A 13 -16.80 2.36 -20.69
C LEU A 13 -16.05 1.55 -21.78
N ASP A 14 -15.32 2.23 -22.65
CA ASP A 14 -14.74 1.64 -23.87
C ASP A 14 -13.22 1.49 -23.86
N ASN A 15 -12.56 1.87 -22.76
CA ASN A 15 -11.11 1.79 -22.64
C ASN A 15 -10.65 1.34 -21.24
N VAL A 16 -9.44 0.79 -21.20
CA VAL A 16 -8.85 0.19 -19.99
C VAL A 16 -8.64 1.24 -18.89
N GLN A 17 -8.24 2.46 -19.25
CA GLN A 17 -8.02 3.53 -18.28
C GLN A 17 -9.31 3.91 -17.55
N LEU A 18 -10.43 3.95 -18.27
CA LEU A 18 -11.75 4.26 -17.72
C LEU A 18 -12.26 3.11 -16.84
N ILE A 19 -12.07 1.86 -17.26
CA ILE A 19 -12.37 0.67 -16.43
C ILE A 19 -11.58 0.73 -15.12
N LYS A 20 -10.27 0.95 -15.20
CA LYS A 20 -9.39 1.05 -14.03
C LYS A 20 -9.85 2.15 -13.06
N SER A 21 -10.15 3.34 -13.59
CA SER A 21 -10.67 4.44 -12.78
C SER A 21 -11.98 4.09 -12.08
N LYS A 22 -12.88 3.33 -12.72
CA LYS A 22 -14.12 2.87 -12.10
C LYS A 22 -13.90 1.75 -11.09
N THR A 23 -12.95 0.85 -11.30
CA THR A 23 -12.56 -0.16 -10.31
C THR A 23 -11.98 0.50 -9.07
N GLU A 24 -11.05 1.44 -9.22
CA GLU A 24 -10.50 2.21 -8.10
C GLU A 24 -11.59 2.98 -7.34
N LEU A 25 -12.57 3.56 -8.05
CA LEU A 25 -13.72 4.20 -7.41
C LEU A 25 -14.49 3.21 -6.51
N ILE A 26 -14.75 2.00 -7.01
CA ILE A 26 -15.45 0.95 -6.27
C ILE A 26 -14.67 0.54 -5.04
N ASP A 27 -13.38 0.28 -5.18
CA ASP A 27 -12.52 -0.12 -4.06
C ASP A 27 -12.54 0.94 -2.95
N ASN A 28 -12.45 2.22 -3.30
CA ASN A 28 -12.53 3.30 -2.30
C ASN A 28 -13.93 3.41 -1.66
N LEU A 29 -15.01 3.13 -2.38
CA LEU A 29 -16.36 3.14 -1.81
C LEU A 29 -16.55 1.99 -0.80
N LEU A 30 -15.95 0.83 -1.06
CA LEU A 30 -15.97 -0.31 -0.13
C LEU A 30 -15.23 0.04 1.17
N GLU A 31 -14.06 0.68 1.08
CA GLU A 31 -13.30 1.13 2.25
C GLU A 31 -14.05 2.18 3.08
N ILE A 32 -14.75 3.10 2.41
CA ILE A 32 -15.61 4.08 3.09
C ILE A 32 -16.79 3.40 3.79
N GLU A 33 -17.40 2.38 3.18
CA GLU A 33 -18.49 1.63 3.78
C GLU A 33 -18.03 0.90 5.05
N ILE A 34 -16.85 0.27 5.01
CA ILE A 34 -16.23 -0.36 6.19
C ILE A 34 -16.04 0.67 7.30
N ALA A 35 -15.43 1.82 7.00
CA ALA A 35 -15.22 2.88 7.98
C ALA A 35 -16.55 3.40 8.56
N TYR A 36 -17.56 3.57 7.72
CA TYR A 36 -18.88 4.03 8.16
C TYR A 36 -19.59 2.99 9.04
N SER A 37 -19.53 1.71 8.66
CA SER A 37 -20.08 0.59 9.44
C SER A 37 -19.48 0.57 10.85
N MET A 38 -18.14 0.66 10.97
CA MET A 38 -17.44 0.73 12.25
C MET A 38 -17.86 1.93 13.10
N LEU A 39 -18.06 3.10 12.48
CA LEU A 39 -18.53 4.30 13.18
C LEU A 39 -19.98 4.13 13.69
N THR A 40 -20.87 3.53 12.90
CA THR A 40 -22.27 3.32 13.30
C THR A 40 -22.41 2.34 14.46
N GLU A 41 -21.67 1.23 14.43
CA GLU A 41 -21.60 0.29 15.56
C GLU A 41 -21.08 0.96 16.83
N SER A 42 -20.05 1.79 16.68
CA SER A 42 -19.43 2.50 17.80
C SER A 42 -20.38 3.50 18.42
N ASN A 43 -21.12 4.28 17.62
CA ASN A 43 -22.12 5.23 18.14
C ASN A 43 -23.25 4.56 18.93
N ASN A 44 -23.59 3.31 18.60
CA ASN A 44 -24.57 2.52 19.36
C ASN A 44 -23.99 1.91 20.65
N THR A 45 -22.66 1.94 20.83
CA THR A 45 -21.95 1.34 21.97
C THR A 45 -21.23 2.36 22.85
N ILE A 46 -21.29 3.66 22.52
CA ILE A 46 -20.86 4.75 23.41
C ILE A 46 -21.89 4.84 24.56
N GLU A 47 -21.77 3.93 25.51
CA GLU A 47 -22.43 3.98 26.81
C GLU A 47 -21.32 4.08 27.87
N GLY A 48 -21.14 5.26 28.48
CA GLY A 48 -20.18 5.45 29.56
C GLY A 48 -19.34 6.73 29.48
N ASN A 49 -18.26 6.76 30.27
CA ASN A 49 -17.32 7.89 30.42
C ASN A 49 -16.11 7.83 29.45
N GLU A 50 -16.10 6.89 28.50
CA GLU A 50 -14.98 6.73 27.57
C GLU A 50 -15.03 7.79 26.47
N HIS A 51 -13.87 8.31 26.07
CA HIS A 51 -13.80 9.32 25.02
C HIS A 51 -14.14 8.69 23.66
N PRO A 52 -14.96 9.32 22.80
CA PRO A 52 -15.38 8.72 21.53
C PRO A 52 -14.23 8.30 20.60
N ILE A 53 -13.12 9.04 20.62
CA ILE A 53 -11.91 8.69 19.84
C ILE A 53 -11.33 7.35 20.29
N ASP A 54 -11.33 7.06 21.59
CA ASP A 54 -10.79 5.80 22.12
C ASP A 54 -11.67 4.61 21.70
N VAL A 55 -13.00 4.81 21.66
CA VAL A 55 -13.94 3.80 21.14
C VAL A 55 -13.62 3.48 19.68
N TYR A 56 -13.42 4.51 18.84
CA TYR A 56 -13.06 4.30 17.43
C TYR A 56 -11.67 3.69 17.25
N TYR A 57 -10.69 4.13 18.04
CA TYR A 57 -9.33 3.60 17.99
C TYR A 57 -9.26 2.12 18.33
N LYS A 58 -10.02 1.66 19.34
CA LYS A 58 -10.12 0.22 19.69
C LYS A 58 -10.63 -0.64 18.54
N LYS A 59 -11.48 -0.10 17.66
CA LYS A 59 -11.98 -0.83 16.48
C LYS A 59 -10.90 -1.07 15.43
N PHE A 60 -9.80 -0.31 15.46
CA PHE A 60 -8.66 -0.56 14.57
C PHE A 60 -7.98 -1.89 14.90
N LYS A 61 -8.09 -2.40 16.15
CA LYS A 61 -7.38 -3.62 16.58
C LYS A 61 -5.89 -3.59 16.22
N CYS A 62 -5.32 -2.39 16.19
CA CYS A 62 -3.96 -2.15 15.79
C CYS A 62 -3.41 -0.99 16.61
N ALA A 63 -2.35 -1.28 17.37
CA ALA A 63 -1.66 -0.29 18.18
C ALA A 63 -0.83 0.62 17.27
N LEU A 64 -1.03 1.94 17.40
CA LEU A 64 -0.27 2.98 16.71
C LEU A 64 0.59 3.72 17.75
N GLU A 65 1.86 3.36 17.84
CA GLU A 65 2.80 3.95 18.81
C GLU A 65 3.62 5.04 18.15
N PRO A 66 3.60 6.29 18.64
CA PRO A 66 4.41 7.35 18.06
C PRO A 66 5.90 7.06 18.27
N VAL A 67 6.68 7.19 17.21
CA VAL A 67 8.14 7.03 17.24
C VAL A 67 8.78 8.40 17.47
N ASP A 68 9.66 8.50 18.46
CA ASP A 68 10.39 9.74 18.76
C ASP A 68 11.20 10.22 17.55
N HIS A 69 11.03 11.49 17.17
CA HIS A 69 11.74 12.18 16.09
C HIS A 69 13.27 12.13 16.23
N HIS A 70 13.79 11.96 17.45
CA HIS A 70 15.24 11.89 17.70
C HIS A 70 15.79 10.47 17.66
N SER A 71 14.93 9.45 17.60
CA SER A 71 15.32 8.05 17.56
C SER A 71 16.07 7.70 16.26
N GLU A 72 16.91 6.67 16.33
CA GLU A 72 17.60 6.15 15.14
C GLU A 72 16.60 5.54 14.14
N GLU A 73 15.49 4.97 14.61
CA GLU A 73 14.41 4.45 13.77
C GLU A 73 13.78 5.56 12.93
N PHE A 74 13.44 6.71 13.53
CA PHE A 74 12.89 7.83 12.79
C PHE A 74 13.86 8.36 11.73
N LYS A 75 15.13 8.54 12.08
CA LYS A 75 16.18 8.98 11.15
C LYS A 75 16.38 7.99 10.01
N LEU A 76 16.33 6.69 10.31
CA LEU A 76 16.45 5.61 9.32
C LEU A 76 15.33 5.69 8.28
N ILE A 77 14.07 5.76 8.72
CA ILE A 77 12.92 5.87 7.83
C ILE A 77 12.93 7.19 7.06
N GLN A 78 13.32 8.29 7.69
CA GLN A 78 13.50 9.58 7.01
C GLN A 78 14.54 9.49 5.90
N LYS A 79 15.69 8.85 6.17
CA LYS A 79 16.74 8.61 5.17
C LYS A 79 16.25 7.72 4.05
N TYR A 80 15.51 6.64 4.36
CA TYR A 80 14.90 5.75 3.37
C TYR A 80 13.98 6.54 2.44
N MET A 81 13.09 7.37 2.99
CA MET A 81 12.17 8.21 2.23
C MET A 81 12.91 9.18 1.29
N ILE A 82 13.94 9.86 1.79
CA ILE A 82 14.70 10.83 0.98
C ILE A 82 15.45 10.14 -0.16
N ASN A 83 16.15 9.05 0.14
CA ASN A 83 16.99 8.36 -0.83
C ASN A 83 16.20 7.67 -1.95
N THR A 84 14.95 7.31 -1.67
CA THR A 84 14.09 6.56 -2.59
C THR A 84 13.00 7.41 -3.25
N HIS A 85 13.18 8.73 -3.22
CA HIS A 85 12.39 9.66 -4.00
C HIS A 85 12.96 9.73 -5.43
N ALA A 86 12.24 9.20 -6.41
CA ALA A 86 12.72 9.12 -7.79
C ALA A 86 12.85 10.51 -8.44
N LYS A 87 13.93 10.71 -9.20
CA LYS A 87 14.21 11.98 -9.91
C LYS A 87 13.12 12.39 -10.90
N THR A 88 12.33 11.44 -11.40
CA THR A 88 11.22 11.68 -12.33
C THR A 88 9.95 12.22 -11.64
N HIS A 89 9.90 12.20 -10.30
CA HIS A 89 8.76 12.67 -9.51
C HIS A 89 9.07 13.99 -8.79
N ASP A 90 9.78 14.90 -9.46
CA ASP A 90 10.26 16.19 -8.92
C ASP A 90 9.18 17.27 -8.75
N GLN A 91 7.94 16.97 -9.13
CA GLN A 91 6.79 17.88 -9.00
C GLN A 91 6.40 18.16 -7.55
N TYR A 92 6.87 17.37 -6.59
CA TYR A 92 6.59 17.53 -5.17
C TYR A 92 7.79 17.14 -4.30
N ILE A 93 7.78 17.60 -3.06
CA ILE A 93 8.75 17.19 -2.04
C ILE A 93 8.03 16.48 -0.90
N LEU A 94 8.64 15.42 -0.37
CA LEU A 94 8.13 14.71 0.80
C LEU A 94 8.81 15.19 2.06
N LYS A 95 8.02 15.38 3.12
CA LYS A 95 8.50 15.70 4.47
C LYS A 95 7.84 14.74 5.44
N LEU A 96 8.66 13.91 6.09
CA LEU A 96 8.21 13.04 7.18
C LEU A 96 7.84 13.92 8.37
N ARG A 97 6.56 13.92 8.75
CA ARG A 97 6.04 14.70 9.89
C ARG A 97 6.00 13.84 11.15
N GLU A 98 5.28 12.73 11.06
CA GLU A 98 5.09 11.78 12.15
C GLU A 98 5.41 10.38 11.65
N LEU A 99 5.87 9.53 12.55
CA LEU A 99 6.09 8.12 12.31
C LEU A 99 5.39 7.35 13.43
N PHE A 100 4.60 6.36 13.05
CA PHE A 100 3.93 5.47 13.97
C PHE A 100 4.40 4.05 13.71
N LYS A 101 4.81 3.37 14.78
CA LYS A 101 5.04 1.94 14.77
C LYS A 101 3.70 1.26 14.96
N THR A 102 3.37 0.34 14.06
CA THR A 102 2.08 -0.35 14.06
C THR A 102 2.23 -1.78 14.55
N THR A 103 1.30 -2.25 15.39
CA THR A 103 1.22 -3.66 15.80
C THR A 103 -0.24 -4.07 15.79
N CYS A 104 -0.64 -4.81 14.75
CA CYS A 104 -2.01 -5.25 14.56
C CYS A 104 -2.25 -6.63 15.16
N GLU A 105 -3.44 -6.83 15.76
CA GLU A 105 -3.86 -8.12 16.30
C GLU A 105 -3.83 -9.20 15.22
N GLU A 106 -3.41 -10.41 15.58
CA GLU A 106 -3.34 -11.61 14.71
C GLU A 106 -2.38 -11.51 13.50
N GLU A 107 -1.83 -10.34 13.16
CA GLU A 107 -0.91 -10.19 12.02
C GLU A 107 0.39 -10.97 12.26
N SER A 108 0.93 -10.89 13.48
CA SER A 108 2.14 -11.64 13.88
C SER A 108 1.91 -13.16 13.79
N ASP A 109 0.76 -13.64 14.26
CA ASP A 109 0.39 -15.05 14.22
C ASP A 109 0.20 -15.54 12.77
N ARG A 110 -0.43 -14.71 11.92
CA ARG A 110 -0.59 -14.98 10.49
C ARG A 110 0.75 -15.00 9.75
N PHE A 111 1.70 -14.17 10.18
CA PHE A 111 3.03 -14.06 9.60
C PHE A 111 3.98 -15.18 10.07
N GLU A 112 3.71 -15.84 11.20
CA GLU A 112 4.56 -16.89 11.79
C GLU A 112 4.97 -17.96 10.77
N LYS A 113 4.02 -18.45 9.97
CA LYS A 113 4.27 -19.44 8.91
C LYS A 113 5.22 -19.00 7.78
N PHE A 114 5.50 -17.70 7.70
CA PHE A 114 6.39 -17.10 6.69
C PHE A 114 7.70 -16.59 7.29
N GLN A 115 7.89 -16.67 8.61
CA GLN A 115 9.12 -16.20 9.27
C GLN A 115 10.37 -16.95 8.78
N THR A 116 10.22 -18.21 8.37
CA THR A 116 11.32 -19.03 7.85
C THR A 116 11.59 -18.79 6.36
N LEU A 117 10.76 -18.02 5.66
CA LEU A 117 11.07 -17.61 4.30
C LEU A 117 12.23 -16.63 4.31
N ASP A 118 13.08 -16.71 3.30
CA ASP A 118 14.14 -15.76 3.07
C ASP A 118 13.62 -14.47 2.43
N ASN A 119 14.52 -13.50 2.24
CA ASN A 119 14.25 -12.28 1.49
C ASN A 119 13.11 -11.41 2.05
N HIS A 120 13.07 -11.23 3.38
CA HIS A 120 12.19 -10.24 4.00
C HIS A 120 12.68 -8.83 3.67
N GLN A 121 11.79 -7.99 3.16
CA GLN A 121 12.11 -6.62 2.77
C GLN A 121 11.12 -5.62 3.37
N LEU A 122 11.61 -4.47 3.82
CA LEU A 122 10.79 -3.33 4.20
C LEU A 122 10.48 -2.49 2.96
N LEU A 123 9.23 -2.54 2.51
CA LEU A 123 8.77 -1.87 1.28
C LEU A 123 7.65 -0.86 1.57
N TRP A 124 7.48 0.10 0.67
CA TRP A 124 6.45 1.14 0.75
C TRP A 124 5.13 0.67 0.18
N HIS A 125 4.04 0.91 0.91
CA HIS A 125 2.68 0.85 0.41
C HIS A 125 2.01 2.21 0.64
N GLY A 126 1.46 2.80 -0.41
CA GLY A 126 0.66 4.03 -0.30
C GLY A 126 -0.78 3.74 -0.64
N SER A 127 -1.68 4.39 0.08
CA SER A 127 -3.13 4.27 -0.12
C SER A 127 -3.80 5.61 0.17
N ARG A 128 -5.07 5.76 -0.21
CA ARG A 128 -5.84 6.96 0.15
C ARG A 128 -6.09 6.97 1.65
N THR A 129 -6.11 8.16 2.26
CA THR A 129 -6.37 8.32 3.71
C THR A 129 -7.66 7.63 4.16
N THR A 130 -8.69 7.62 3.32
CA THR A 130 -9.98 6.94 3.58
C THR A 130 -9.84 5.44 3.81
N ASN A 131 -8.80 4.83 3.26
CA ASN A 131 -8.62 3.38 3.27
C ASN A 131 -7.83 2.91 4.51
N PHE A 132 -7.17 3.81 5.24
CA PHE A 132 -6.35 3.43 6.39
C PHE A 132 -7.15 2.83 7.54
N VAL A 133 -8.43 3.21 7.70
CA VAL A 133 -9.32 2.58 8.69
C VAL A 133 -9.52 1.09 8.39
N GLY A 134 -9.79 0.74 7.14
CA GLY A 134 -9.90 -0.65 6.70
C GLY A 134 -8.56 -1.39 6.79
N ILE A 135 -7.46 -0.75 6.37
CA ILE A 135 -6.11 -1.33 6.45
C ILE A 135 -5.73 -1.67 7.89
N PHE A 136 -5.97 -0.77 8.86
CA PHE A 136 -5.62 -1.08 10.25
C PHE A 136 -6.48 -2.19 10.84
N SER A 137 -7.78 -2.19 10.53
CA SER A 137 -8.74 -3.14 11.11
C SER A 137 -8.75 -4.53 10.48
N GLN A 138 -8.35 -4.65 9.20
CA GLN A 138 -8.43 -5.91 8.44
C GLN A 138 -7.09 -6.33 7.82
N GLY A 139 -6.10 -5.45 7.83
CA GLY A 139 -4.84 -5.61 7.10
C GLY A 139 -4.98 -5.27 5.60
N LEU A 140 -3.90 -5.45 4.85
CA LEU A 140 -3.92 -5.27 3.39
C LEU A 140 -4.67 -6.42 2.70
N CYS A 141 -5.76 -6.08 2.03
CA CYS A 141 -6.62 -7.03 1.33
C CYS A 141 -6.28 -7.16 -0.16
N ILE A 142 -6.49 -8.36 -0.70
CA ILE A 142 -6.49 -8.59 -2.15
C ILE A 142 -7.89 -8.25 -2.67
N ALA A 143 -7.96 -7.62 -3.83
CA ALA A 143 -9.24 -7.33 -4.49
C ALA A 143 -10.11 -8.59 -4.65
N LEU A 144 -11.42 -8.41 -4.50
CA LEU A 144 -12.40 -9.49 -4.56
C LEU A 144 -12.31 -10.29 -5.87
N PRO A 145 -12.67 -11.60 -5.88
CA PRO A 145 -12.65 -12.44 -7.08
C PRO A 145 -13.43 -11.87 -8.26
N GLU A 146 -14.48 -11.10 -8.00
CA GLU A 146 -15.37 -10.48 -9.00
C GLU A 146 -14.78 -9.20 -9.62
N ALA A 147 -13.79 -8.56 -8.98
CA ALA A 147 -13.16 -7.36 -9.53
C ALA A 147 -12.50 -7.67 -10.90
N PRO A 148 -12.53 -6.75 -11.87
CA PRO A 148 -11.86 -7.00 -13.15
C PRO A 148 -10.35 -7.14 -12.96
N VAL A 149 -9.72 -8.13 -13.59
CA VAL A 149 -8.24 -8.24 -13.63
C VAL A 149 -7.64 -7.10 -14.46
N THR A 150 -8.41 -6.59 -15.43
CA THR A 150 -8.12 -5.42 -16.25
C THR A 150 -7.99 -4.17 -15.37
N GLY A 151 -6.75 -3.71 -15.17
CA GLY A 151 -6.42 -2.54 -14.33
C GLY A 151 -5.21 -2.78 -13.41
N TYR A 152 -4.92 -4.05 -13.12
CA TYR A 152 -3.74 -4.49 -12.38
C TYR A 152 -2.55 -4.69 -13.32
N MET A 153 -1.34 -4.35 -12.85
CA MET A 153 -0.13 -4.43 -13.68
C MET A 153 0.33 -5.87 -13.94
N PHE A 154 0.04 -6.77 -12.99
CA PHE A 154 0.33 -8.20 -13.11
C PHE A 154 -0.94 -9.03 -12.89
N VAL A 155 -1.37 -9.15 -11.62
CA VAL A 155 -2.54 -9.91 -11.17
C VAL A 155 -3.16 -9.24 -9.94
N LYS A 156 -4.31 -9.69 -9.48
CA LYS A 156 -4.83 -9.25 -8.17
C LYS A 156 -3.84 -9.64 -7.07
N GLY A 157 -3.46 -8.68 -6.24
CA GLY A 157 -2.49 -8.88 -5.17
C GLY A 157 -2.26 -7.59 -4.39
N VAL A 158 -1.41 -7.67 -3.37
CA VAL A 158 -0.96 -6.50 -2.62
C VAL A 158 0.31 -5.97 -3.27
N TYR A 159 0.31 -4.67 -3.55
CA TYR A 159 1.38 -4.01 -4.30
C TYR A 159 2.26 -3.18 -3.36
N PHE A 160 3.57 -3.32 -3.55
CA PHE A 160 4.60 -2.62 -2.79
C PHE A 160 5.63 -2.02 -3.75
N ALA A 161 6.33 -0.98 -3.30
CA ALA A 161 7.46 -0.41 -4.02
C ALA A 161 8.68 -0.21 -3.11
N ASP A 162 9.86 -0.31 -3.68
CA ASP A 162 11.13 0.09 -3.06
C ASP A 162 11.35 1.61 -3.12
N MET A 163 10.67 2.30 -4.04
CA MET A 163 10.71 3.75 -4.20
C MET A 163 9.49 4.43 -3.57
N VAL A 164 9.70 5.32 -2.58
CA VAL A 164 8.59 6.01 -1.90
C VAL A 164 7.74 6.83 -2.87
N SER A 165 8.36 7.44 -3.89
CA SER A 165 7.63 8.24 -4.88
C SER A 165 6.65 7.42 -5.72
N ASN A 166 6.91 6.12 -5.91
CA ASN A 166 6.03 5.22 -6.66
C ASN A 166 4.82 4.81 -5.82
N SER A 167 4.98 4.74 -4.48
CA SER A 167 3.89 4.45 -3.56
C SER A 167 3.05 5.68 -3.21
N VAL A 168 3.64 6.88 -3.22
CA VAL A 168 2.91 8.14 -2.99
C VAL A 168 2.10 8.57 -4.23
N ALA A 169 2.63 8.36 -5.43
CA ALA A 169 2.04 8.81 -6.68
C ALA A 169 1.22 7.72 -7.39
N LEU A 170 0.28 7.08 -6.70
CA LEU A 170 -0.73 6.20 -7.34
C LEU A 170 -1.78 6.97 -8.17
N GLY A 171 -1.49 8.20 -8.58
CA GLY A 171 -2.27 8.97 -9.54
C GLY A 171 -2.13 8.40 -10.96
N LYS A 172 -1.95 9.26 -11.97
CA LYS A 172 -1.84 8.81 -13.37
C LYS A 172 -0.58 7.94 -13.56
N MET A 173 -0.76 6.62 -13.61
CA MET A 173 0.32 5.64 -13.74
C MET A 173 0.99 5.72 -15.12
N TYR A 174 2.32 5.66 -15.13
CA TYR A 174 3.11 5.48 -16.35
C TYR A 174 3.34 3.98 -16.59
N GLU A 175 2.96 3.49 -17.77
CA GLU A 175 2.96 2.07 -18.11
C GLU A 175 4.36 1.61 -18.57
N TYR A 176 4.80 0.43 -18.14
CA TYR A 176 5.98 -0.26 -18.69
C TYR A 176 5.56 -1.32 -19.72
N TYR A 177 6.27 -1.36 -20.85
CA TYR A 177 6.00 -2.18 -22.04
C TYR A 177 6.52 -3.62 -21.95
N LYS A 178 6.11 -4.34 -20.90
CA LYS A 178 5.86 -5.79 -20.93
C LYS A 178 5.10 -6.22 -19.67
N ALA A 179 3.85 -5.77 -19.59
CA ALA A 179 2.86 -6.43 -18.74
C ALA A 179 2.65 -7.84 -19.30
N THR A 180 3.31 -8.84 -18.72
CA THR A 180 2.87 -10.21 -18.93
C THR A 180 1.55 -10.30 -18.18
N ASN A 181 0.43 -10.33 -18.90
CA ASN A 181 -0.80 -10.90 -18.36
C ASN A 181 -0.43 -12.35 -17.98
N LEU A 182 0.04 -12.54 -16.75
CA LEU A 182 0.05 -13.85 -16.11
C LEU A 182 -1.42 -14.17 -15.91
N ALA A 183 -2.06 -14.63 -16.98
CA ALA A 183 -3.47 -15.01 -17.01
C ALA A 183 -3.76 -16.20 -16.08
N THR A 184 -2.72 -16.77 -15.49
CA THR A 184 -2.81 -17.75 -14.42
C THR A 184 -2.77 -17.00 -13.08
N SER A 185 -3.85 -17.12 -12.30
CA SER A 185 -3.94 -16.77 -10.88
C SER A 185 -2.99 -17.57 -9.97
N THR A 186 -1.96 -18.18 -10.55
CA THR A 186 -1.10 -19.18 -9.93
C THR A 186 0.35 -18.80 -10.22
N LEU A 187 1.12 -18.62 -9.16
CA LEU A 187 2.56 -18.42 -9.23
C LEU A 187 3.25 -19.69 -9.76
N SER A 188 4.44 -19.56 -10.34
CA SER A 188 5.22 -20.73 -10.74
C SER A 188 5.61 -21.55 -9.50
N ALA A 189 5.66 -22.87 -9.65
CA ALA A 189 6.00 -23.78 -8.54
C ALA A 189 7.33 -23.36 -7.88
N GLY A 190 7.32 -23.26 -6.54
CA GLY A 190 8.47 -22.82 -5.74
C GLY A 190 8.67 -21.31 -5.61
N THR A 191 7.73 -20.48 -6.10
CA THR A 191 7.78 -19.02 -5.94
C THR A 191 6.68 -18.51 -5.01
N HIS A 192 6.98 -17.46 -4.24
CA HIS A 192 6.10 -16.90 -3.20
C HIS A 192 5.65 -15.45 -3.50
N SER A 193 6.24 -14.80 -4.49
CA SER A 193 5.97 -13.40 -4.86
C SER A 193 6.40 -13.10 -6.30
N THR A 194 5.84 -12.04 -6.90
CA THR A 194 6.25 -11.54 -8.22
C THR A 194 6.99 -10.20 -8.06
N LYS A 195 8.13 -10.03 -8.73
CA LYS A 195 8.86 -8.76 -8.80
C LYS A 195 8.71 -8.14 -10.19
N GLY A 196 8.13 -6.95 -10.25
CA GLY A 196 8.19 -6.13 -11.46
C GLY A 196 9.56 -5.47 -11.59
N CYS A 197 10.36 -5.88 -12.57
CA CYS A 197 11.66 -5.26 -12.82
C CYS A 197 11.47 -3.98 -13.63
N GLY A 198 11.68 -2.82 -12.99
CA GLY A 198 11.72 -1.53 -13.68
C GLY A 198 12.93 -1.46 -14.63
N GLY A 199 12.71 -1.02 -15.87
CA GLY A 199 13.76 -0.97 -16.90
C GLY A 199 14.72 0.23 -16.80
N SER A 200 14.49 1.17 -15.89
CA SER A 200 15.29 2.42 -15.83
C SER A 200 16.14 2.54 -14.56
N THR A 201 15.63 2.15 -13.39
CA THR A 201 16.34 2.35 -12.13
C THR A 201 16.07 1.23 -11.13
N MET A 202 17.10 0.81 -10.40
CA MET A 202 16.97 -0.06 -9.22
C MET A 202 17.84 0.45 -8.06
N PRO A 203 17.52 0.12 -6.80
CA PRO A 203 18.41 0.35 -5.67
C PRO A 203 19.74 -0.42 -5.86
N ASP A 204 20.90 0.18 -5.55
CA ASP A 204 22.20 -0.50 -5.65
C ASP A 204 22.27 -1.67 -4.64
N PRO A 205 22.44 -2.93 -5.09
CA PRO A 205 22.52 -4.09 -4.22
C PRO A 205 23.71 -4.10 -3.24
N LYS A 206 24.73 -3.27 -3.47
CA LYS A 206 25.94 -3.21 -2.62
C LYS A 206 25.78 -2.36 -1.37
N GLU A 207 24.70 -1.58 -1.26
CA GLU A 207 24.48 -0.63 -0.17
C GLU A 207 23.19 -0.92 0.63
N PHE A 208 22.80 -2.19 0.65
CA PHE A 208 21.66 -2.65 1.41
C PHE A 208 21.88 -2.56 2.93
N TYR A 209 20.87 -2.06 3.63
CA TYR A 209 20.84 -1.98 5.08
C TYR A 209 19.94 -3.10 5.63
N TYR A 210 20.36 -3.73 6.72
CA TYR A 210 19.59 -4.79 7.36
C TYR A 210 19.15 -4.38 8.77
N ILE A 211 17.88 -4.56 9.08
CA ILE A 211 17.37 -4.49 10.45
C ILE A 211 17.53 -5.88 11.06
N ASN A 212 18.22 -5.97 12.21
CA ASN A 212 18.43 -7.20 12.96
C ASN A 212 18.97 -8.37 12.10
N ASP A 213 19.77 -8.05 11.07
CA ASP A 213 20.35 -8.99 10.10
C ASP A 213 19.33 -9.87 9.32
N SER A 214 18.03 -9.59 9.42
CA SER A 214 16.97 -10.42 8.84
C SER A 214 16.06 -9.69 7.85
N VAL A 215 15.85 -8.38 8.03
CA VAL A 215 14.98 -7.58 7.15
C VAL A 215 15.80 -6.59 6.35
N LEU A 216 15.74 -6.71 5.03
CA LEU A 216 16.40 -5.82 4.09
C LEU A 216 15.63 -4.50 3.91
N ILE A 217 16.33 -3.37 3.99
CA ILE A 217 15.80 -2.05 3.57
C ILE A 217 16.58 -1.57 2.32
N PRO A 218 15.92 -1.44 1.16
CA PRO A 218 16.55 -0.99 -0.08
C PRO A 218 16.70 0.55 -0.13
N MET A 219 17.41 1.15 0.84
CA MET A 219 17.48 2.61 1.04
C MET A 219 18.42 3.39 0.10
N VAL A 220 18.68 2.90 -1.11
CA VAL A 220 19.79 3.42 -1.92
C VAL A 220 19.28 4.27 -3.09
N HIS A 221 20.07 5.30 -3.44
CA HIS A 221 19.83 6.10 -4.63
C HIS A 221 19.73 5.19 -5.85
N GLY A 222 18.68 5.39 -6.66
CA GLY A 222 18.47 4.60 -7.87
C GLY A 222 19.66 4.70 -8.82
N ILE A 223 20.28 3.56 -9.11
CA ILE A 223 21.25 3.40 -10.20
C ILE A 223 20.51 2.95 -11.46
N PRO A 224 21.03 3.25 -12.67
CA PRO A 224 20.46 2.71 -13.90
C PRO A 224 20.31 1.19 -13.83
N SER A 225 19.14 0.68 -14.21
CA SER A 225 18.89 -0.75 -14.30
C SER A 225 19.61 -1.32 -15.53
N ASN A 226 20.34 -2.42 -15.40
CA ASN A 226 20.99 -3.11 -16.52
C ASN A 226 20.07 -4.16 -17.20
N VAL A 227 18.75 -4.08 -16.95
CA VAL A 227 17.74 -5.05 -17.43
C VAL A 227 17.17 -4.61 -18.77
#